data_AF-A0A6A5U8B4-F1
#
_entry.id   AF-A0A6A5U8B4-F1
#
_cell.length_a   1.000
_cell.length_b   1.000
_cell.length_c   1.000
_cell.angle_alpha   90.00
_cell.angle_beta   90.00
_cell.angle_gamma   90.00
#
_symmetry.space_group_name_H-M   'P 1'
#
loop_
_entity.id
_entity.type
_entity.pdbx_description
1 polymer ?
#
loop_
_entity_poly.entity_id
_entity_poly.type
_entity_poly.pdbx_seq_one_letter_code
_entity_poly.pdbx_strand_id
1 'polypeptide(L)'
;MGVEGTGYEGQSGGSVAAKKEGRKEGRFWGQSLKHRDDGGVIVPVDPVQTLLDTKERKEALPATPHHVFPLDKGLVSNVADLAHIFSILTPQNGGIDPITGTRILSAEAAREIRSAQLPEKIRNHSRNVRSTTMPDLALPKDLQAAHLDPEGSYGLACAVQGADRVLESGKRGRSKGTAYWYGAINLDYWIDGEKGIVVLLQGNFMPWNDEDWVEMVSGVEERIYAALD
;
A
#
# COMPACT_ATOMS: atom_id res chain seq x y z
N MET A 1 -13.20 -11.89 -9.77
CA MET A 1 -12.53 -10.60 -9.54
C MET A 1 -11.97 -9.95 -10.81
N GLY A 2 -11.76 -10.65 -11.94
CA GLY A 2 -11.37 -9.96 -13.20
C GLY A 2 -10.00 -9.24 -13.17
N VAL A 3 -9.16 -9.60 -12.20
CA VAL A 3 -7.84 -9.02 -11.96
C VAL A 3 -6.82 -9.74 -12.85
N GLU A 4 -6.09 -9.01 -13.70
CA GLU A 4 -5.25 -9.61 -14.76
C GLU A 4 -3.75 -9.32 -14.61
N GLY A 5 -3.39 -8.23 -13.94
CA GLY A 5 -2.02 -7.82 -13.66
C GLY A 5 -1.60 -7.98 -12.20
N THR A 6 -2.42 -8.64 -11.38
CA THR A 6 -2.06 -9.01 -10.00
C THR A 6 -1.66 -10.47 -9.91
N GLY A 7 -0.59 -10.72 -9.17
CA GLY A 7 -0.16 -12.06 -8.86
C GLY A 7 1.00 -12.04 -7.88
N TYR A 8 1.58 -13.21 -7.70
CA TYR A 8 2.75 -13.38 -6.86
C TYR A 8 4.04 -13.35 -7.68
N GLU A 9 5.12 -12.90 -7.06
CA GLU A 9 6.46 -13.01 -7.66
C GLU A 9 6.85 -14.46 -7.88
N GLY A 10 7.64 -14.72 -8.93
CA GLY A 10 8.26 -16.03 -9.17
C GLY A 10 9.07 -16.53 -7.97
N GLN A 11 9.80 -15.62 -7.31
CA GLN A 11 10.57 -15.92 -6.09
C GLN A 11 9.70 -16.37 -4.92
N SER A 12 8.44 -15.94 -4.90
CA SER A 12 7.47 -16.29 -3.87
C SER A 12 6.47 -17.35 -4.38
N GLY A 13 6.77 -18.06 -5.47
CA GLY A 13 5.96 -19.18 -5.96
C GLY A 13 4.84 -18.81 -6.93
N GLY A 14 4.83 -17.58 -7.47
CA GLY A 14 3.85 -17.11 -8.46
C GLY A 14 4.28 -17.29 -9.91
N SER A 15 3.37 -17.71 -10.78
CA SER A 15 3.63 -17.87 -12.22
C SER A 15 3.07 -16.74 -13.09
N VAL A 16 2.16 -15.93 -12.55
CA VAL A 16 1.35 -14.94 -13.30
C VAL A 16 2.20 -13.78 -13.83
N ALA A 17 3.16 -13.28 -13.04
CA ALA A 17 4.01 -12.15 -13.45
C ALA A 17 5.29 -12.56 -14.22
N ALA A 18 5.66 -13.84 -14.18
CA ALA A 18 6.94 -14.34 -14.71
C ALA A 18 6.86 -14.95 -16.13
N LYS A 19 5.66 -15.19 -16.66
CA LYS A 19 5.44 -16.02 -17.86
C LYS A 19 4.68 -15.31 -18.99
N LYS A 20 5.06 -14.08 -19.36
CA LYS A 20 4.66 -13.51 -20.67
C LYS A 20 5.84 -13.63 -21.65
N GLU A 21 5.66 -14.41 -22.71
CA GLU A 21 6.61 -14.49 -23.85
C GLU A 21 6.87 -13.09 -24.42
N GLY A 22 8.15 -12.77 -24.69
CA GLY A 22 8.58 -11.49 -25.24
C GLY A 22 9.72 -10.83 -24.45
N ARG A 23 9.93 -9.50 -24.63
CA ARG A 23 11.10 -8.73 -24.11
C ARG A 23 11.31 -8.75 -22.58
N LYS A 24 10.46 -9.44 -21.81
CA LYS A 24 10.46 -9.51 -20.34
C LYS A 24 10.46 -10.95 -19.82
N GLU A 25 10.74 -11.93 -20.67
CA GLU A 25 10.83 -13.34 -20.29
C GLU A 25 11.84 -13.55 -19.15
N GLY A 26 11.42 -14.21 -18.07
CA GLY A 26 12.25 -14.44 -16.88
C GLY A 26 12.53 -13.20 -16.03
N ARG A 27 12.00 -12.02 -16.38
CA ARG A 27 12.13 -10.79 -15.58
C ARG A 27 10.83 -10.45 -14.88
N PHE A 28 10.96 -10.14 -13.60
CA PHE A 28 9.89 -9.65 -12.76
C PHE A 28 9.51 -8.22 -13.15
N TRP A 29 8.70 -8.07 -14.22
CA TRP A 29 8.21 -6.77 -14.70
C TRP A 29 9.34 -5.74 -15.00
N GLY A 30 8.96 -4.56 -15.49
CA GLY A 30 9.92 -3.48 -15.80
C GLY A 30 10.24 -2.58 -14.61
N GLN A 31 10.17 -3.09 -13.38
CA GLN A 31 10.46 -2.27 -12.20
C GLN A 31 11.96 -2.05 -12.10
N SER A 32 12.38 -0.85 -12.45
CA SER A 32 13.55 -0.26 -11.80
C SER A 32 13.04 0.24 -10.46
N LEU A 33 13.10 -0.61 -9.43
CA LEU A 33 13.12 -0.09 -8.06
C LEU A 33 14.28 0.89 -7.99
N LYS A 34 14.10 2.00 -7.29
CA LYS A 34 15.13 3.02 -7.23
C LYS A 34 15.40 3.39 -5.78
N HIS A 35 16.66 3.70 -5.50
CA HIS A 35 17.05 4.34 -4.25
C HIS A 35 17.97 5.52 -4.56
N ARG A 36 18.13 6.42 -3.60
CA ARG A 36 19.17 7.46 -3.67
C ARG A 36 20.48 6.87 -3.15
N ASP A 37 21.53 6.96 -3.94
CA ASP A 37 22.88 6.64 -3.47
C ASP A 37 23.40 7.70 -2.47
N ASP A 38 24.60 7.51 -1.93
CA ASP A 38 25.24 8.44 -0.99
C ASP A 38 25.42 9.87 -1.58
N GLY A 39 25.37 10.01 -2.90
CA GLY A 39 25.42 11.29 -3.62
C GLY A 39 24.05 11.90 -3.92
N GLY A 40 22.95 11.25 -3.49
CA GLY A 40 21.57 11.68 -3.73
C GLY A 40 21.04 11.34 -5.12
N VAL A 41 21.80 10.62 -5.95
CA VAL A 41 21.41 10.25 -7.31
C VAL A 41 20.48 9.04 -7.27
N ILE A 42 19.37 9.11 -8.01
CA ILE A 42 18.41 8.03 -8.12
C ILE A 42 18.99 6.93 -9.02
N VAL A 43 19.31 5.77 -8.44
CA VAL A 43 19.90 4.63 -9.14
C VAL A 43 18.98 3.40 -9.10
N PRO A 44 18.96 2.57 -10.16
CA PRO A 44 18.19 1.33 -10.17
C PRO A 44 18.73 0.32 -9.14
N VAL A 45 17.80 -0.36 -8.47
CA VAL A 45 18.01 -1.51 -7.60
C VAL A 45 17.37 -2.69 -8.30
N ASP A 46 18.05 -3.25 -9.29
CA ASP A 46 17.62 -4.52 -9.83
C ASP A 46 17.99 -5.61 -8.81
N PRO A 47 17.04 -6.50 -8.42
CA PRO A 47 17.39 -7.62 -7.57
C PRO A 47 18.48 -8.43 -8.27
N VAL A 48 19.65 -8.52 -7.62
CA VAL A 48 20.78 -9.30 -8.13
C VAL A 48 20.27 -10.72 -8.41
N GLN A 49 20.62 -11.29 -9.57
CA GLN A 49 20.20 -12.63 -9.98
C GLN A 49 20.36 -13.69 -8.87
N THR A 50 21.33 -13.52 -7.98
CA THR A 50 21.59 -14.38 -6.81
C THR A 50 20.49 -14.39 -5.74
N LEU A 51 19.60 -13.39 -5.71
CA LEU A 51 18.40 -13.37 -4.86
C LEU A 51 17.26 -14.22 -5.44
N LEU A 52 17.30 -14.50 -6.75
CA LEU A 52 16.34 -15.35 -7.48
C LEU A 52 16.70 -16.84 -7.41
N ASP A 53 17.91 -17.19 -6.96
CA ASP A 53 18.35 -18.57 -6.89
C ASP A 53 17.65 -19.29 -5.73
N THR A 54 16.88 -20.33 -6.05
CA THR A 54 16.32 -21.24 -5.05
C THR A 54 17.45 -21.88 -4.24
N LYS A 55 17.55 -21.54 -2.96
CA LYS A 55 18.50 -22.18 -2.03
C LYS A 55 17.84 -23.38 -1.37
N GLU A 56 18.20 -24.59 -1.79
CA GLU A 56 17.82 -25.79 -1.06
C GLU A 56 18.52 -25.81 0.31
N ARG A 57 17.74 -25.94 1.38
CA ARG A 57 18.25 -26.10 2.75
C ARG A 57 17.80 -27.45 3.29
N LYS A 58 18.75 -28.25 3.79
CA LYS A 58 18.46 -29.57 4.37
C LYS A 58 17.57 -29.48 5.61
N GLU A 59 17.60 -28.35 6.31
CA GLU A 59 16.74 -28.08 7.47
C GLU A 59 15.51 -27.22 7.14
N ALA A 60 15.14 -27.05 5.86
CA ALA A 60 13.92 -26.32 5.49
C ALA A 60 12.69 -27.04 6.06
N LEU A 61 11.93 -26.35 6.91
CA LEU A 61 10.68 -26.83 7.45
C LEU A 61 9.49 -26.14 6.76
N PRO A 62 8.38 -26.86 6.52
CA PRO A 62 8.24 -28.32 6.57
C PRO A 62 9.09 -29.13 5.56
N ALA A 63 9.45 -30.37 5.91
CA ALA A 63 10.23 -31.27 5.06
C ALA A 63 9.46 -31.79 3.82
N THR A 64 8.15 -31.53 3.75
CA THR A 64 7.28 -31.84 2.60
C THR A 64 7.18 -30.63 1.68
N PRO A 65 6.92 -30.77 0.37
CA PRO A 65 6.62 -29.64 -0.50
C PRO A 65 5.48 -28.80 0.09
N HIS A 66 5.77 -27.55 0.39
CA HIS A 66 4.82 -26.61 0.97
C HIS A 66 5.11 -25.22 0.44
N HIS A 67 4.07 -24.40 0.33
CA HIS A 67 4.22 -23.02 -0.08
C HIS A 67 4.46 -22.19 1.19
N VAL A 68 5.66 -21.62 1.34
CA VAL A 68 5.90 -20.53 2.28
C VAL A 68 5.69 -19.23 1.52
N PHE A 69 4.70 -18.45 1.92
CA PHE A 69 4.47 -17.13 1.34
C PHE A 69 4.52 -16.08 2.45
N PRO A 70 5.34 -15.04 2.31
CA PRO A 70 5.27 -13.91 3.23
C PRO A 70 3.94 -13.17 3.00
N LEU A 71 2.98 -13.28 3.91
CA LEU A 71 1.64 -12.69 3.71
C LEU A 71 1.64 -11.15 3.74
N ASP A 72 2.73 -10.55 4.20
CA ASP A 72 2.94 -9.11 4.34
C ASP A 72 3.67 -8.47 3.13
N LYS A 73 4.28 -9.27 2.23
CA LYS A 73 5.06 -8.78 1.07
C LYS A 73 5.03 -9.77 -0.11
N GLY A 74 5.29 -9.31 -1.32
CA GLY A 74 5.43 -10.19 -2.50
C GLY A 74 4.13 -10.41 -3.30
N LEU A 75 3.02 -9.80 -2.90
CA LEU A 75 1.93 -9.53 -3.83
C LEU A 75 2.35 -8.40 -4.76
N VAL A 76 2.14 -8.61 -6.05
CA VAL A 76 2.52 -7.67 -7.09
C VAL A 76 1.29 -7.37 -7.89
N SER A 77 1.05 -6.09 -8.13
CA SER A 77 -0.12 -5.63 -8.84
C SER A 77 0.22 -4.41 -9.68
N ASN A 78 -0.59 -4.16 -10.70
CA ASN A 78 -0.62 -2.85 -11.33
C ASN A 78 -1.57 -1.92 -10.54
N VAL A 79 -1.47 -0.61 -10.74
CA VAL A 79 -2.28 0.37 -10.00
C VAL A 79 -3.79 0.18 -10.25
N ALA A 80 -4.20 -0.16 -11.47
CA ALA A 80 -5.62 -0.32 -11.80
C ALA A 80 -6.27 -1.51 -11.07
N ASP A 81 -5.59 -2.66 -11.08
CA ASP A 81 -6.02 -3.87 -10.40
C ASP A 81 -6.07 -3.68 -8.88
N LEU A 82 -5.05 -3.06 -8.29
CA LEU A 82 -5.00 -2.86 -6.84
C LEU A 82 -6.05 -1.84 -6.39
N ALA A 83 -6.25 -0.75 -7.15
CA ALA A 83 -7.33 0.20 -6.90
C ALA A 83 -8.72 -0.45 -7.04
N HIS A 84 -8.89 -1.36 -8.01
CA HIS A 84 -10.11 -2.16 -8.15
C HIS A 84 -10.33 -3.05 -6.92
N ILE A 85 -9.32 -3.78 -6.44
CA ILE A 85 -9.44 -4.59 -5.22
C ILE A 85 -9.85 -3.70 -4.03
N PHE A 86 -9.22 -2.54 -3.84
CA PHE A 86 -9.59 -1.62 -2.76
C PHE A 86 -11.00 -1.05 -2.92
N SER A 87 -11.50 -0.89 -4.15
CA SER A 87 -12.86 -0.42 -4.39
C SER A 87 -13.92 -1.34 -3.79
N ILE A 88 -13.64 -2.64 -3.61
CA ILE A 88 -14.55 -3.60 -2.97
C ILE A 88 -14.91 -3.15 -1.54
N LEU A 89 -14.01 -2.45 -0.86
CA LEU A 89 -14.19 -2.00 0.52
C LEU A 89 -14.98 -0.69 0.65
N THR A 90 -15.26 0.02 -0.45
CA THR A 90 -16.04 1.27 -0.38
C THR A 90 -17.45 0.99 0.13
N PRO A 91 -18.10 1.93 0.85
CA PRO A 91 -19.50 1.78 1.25
C PRO A 91 -20.44 1.46 0.09
N GLN A 92 -20.18 2.05 -1.07
CA GLN A 92 -20.98 1.91 -2.29
C GLN A 92 -20.94 0.47 -2.82
N ASN A 93 -19.79 -0.20 -2.70
CA ASN A 93 -19.61 -1.57 -3.18
C ASN A 93 -19.90 -2.62 -2.09
N GLY A 94 -19.72 -2.30 -0.81
CA GLY A 94 -20.18 -3.12 0.31
C GLY A 94 -19.71 -4.59 0.24
N GLY A 95 -18.45 -4.81 -0.16
CA GLY A 95 -17.87 -6.14 -0.29
C GLY A 95 -18.17 -6.85 -1.62
N ILE A 96 -18.82 -6.17 -2.57
CA ILE A 96 -19.08 -6.68 -3.92
C ILE A 96 -18.01 -6.15 -4.87
N ASP A 97 -17.50 -7.03 -5.73
CA ASP A 97 -16.68 -6.64 -6.88
C ASP A 97 -17.54 -5.86 -7.89
N PRO A 98 -17.25 -4.57 -8.15
CA PRO A 98 -18.08 -3.74 -9.03
C PRO A 98 -18.02 -4.16 -10.51
N ILE A 99 -17.01 -4.94 -10.93
CA ILE A 99 -16.87 -5.39 -12.32
C ILE A 99 -17.65 -6.69 -12.54
N THR A 100 -17.48 -7.66 -11.66
CA THR A 100 -18.08 -9.00 -11.84
C THR A 100 -19.40 -9.19 -11.10
N GLY A 101 -19.77 -8.28 -10.19
CA GLY A 101 -20.92 -8.41 -9.30
C GLY A 101 -20.76 -9.51 -8.23
N THR A 102 -19.56 -10.11 -8.11
CA THR A 102 -19.32 -11.20 -7.16
C THR A 102 -19.19 -10.65 -5.75
N ARG A 103 -19.89 -11.23 -4.78
CA ARG A 103 -19.70 -10.92 -3.36
C ARG A 103 -18.40 -11.56 -2.87
N ILE A 104 -17.45 -10.73 -2.48
CA ILE A 104 -16.17 -11.15 -1.90
C ILE A 104 -16.22 -11.11 -0.37
N LEU A 105 -16.87 -10.08 0.19
CA LEU A 105 -17.09 -9.89 1.62
C LEU A 105 -18.56 -9.59 1.89
N SER A 106 -19.02 -9.85 3.11
CA SER A 106 -20.29 -9.26 3.56
C SER A 106 -20.12 -7.74 3.69
N ALA A 107 -21.23 -6.99 3.63
CA ALA A 107 -21.19 -5.54 3.80
C ALA A 107 -20.67 -5.17 5.20
N GLU A 108 -21.02 -5.97 6.21
CA GLU A 108 -20.56 -5.82 7.59
C GLU A 108 -19.05 -5.99 7.70
N ALA A 109 -18.50 -7.05 7.08
CA ALA A 109 -17.05 -7.30 7.09
C ALA A 109 -16.28 -6.19 6.35
N ALA A 110 -16.77 -5.75 5.19
CA ALA A 110 -16.15 -4.65 4.45
C ALA A 110 -16.13 -3.34 5.27
N ARG A 111 -17.22 -3.05 6.01
CA ARG A 111 -17.28 -1.91 6.93
C ARG A 111 -16.34 -2.08 8.12
N GLU A 112 -16.27 -3.28 8.71
CA GLU A 112 -15.47 -3.56 9.89
C GLU A 112 -13.97 -3.37 9.61
N ILE A 113 -13.49 -3.84 8.46
CA ILE A 113 -12.10 -3.67 8.00
C ILE A 113 -11.65 -2.21 8.08
N ARG A 114 -12.51 -1.29 7.64
CA ARG A 114 -12.23 0.16 7.58
C ARG A 114 -12.63 0.93 8.84
N SER A 115 -13.12 0.26 9.88
CA SER A 115 -13.56 0.92 11.11
C SER A 115 -12.50 0.89 12.20
N ALA A 116 -12.51 1.88 13.10
CA ALA A 116 -11.56 1.97 14.20
C ALA A 116 -11.74 0.79 15.19
N GLN A 117 -10.75 -0.10 15.24
CA GLN A 117 -10.74 -1.31 16.08
C GLN A 117 -10.19 -1.07 17.49
N LEU A 118 -9.44 0.01 17.69
CA LEU A 118 -8.83 0.30 18.98
C LEU A 118 -9.80 1.04 19.91
N PRO A 119 -9.77 0.76 21.24
CA PRO A 119 -10.45 1.55 22.25
C PRO A 119 -10.06 3.03 22.15
N GLU A 120 -11.03 3.93 22.32
CA GLU A 120 -10.85 5.38 22.15
C GLU A 120 -9.61 5.93 22.87
N LYS A 121 -9.41 5.51 24.12
CA LYS A 121 -8.28 5.89 24.98
C LYS A 121 -6.88 5.56 24.45
N ILE A 122 -6.74 4.72 23.42
CA ILE A 122 -5.43 4.36 22.85
C ILE A 122 -5.31 4.60 21.33
N ARG A 123 -6.32 5.19 20.69
CA ARG A 123 -6.37 5.34 19.22
C ARG A 123 -5.12 6.07 18.67
N ASN A 124 -4.68 7.14 19.34
CA ASN A 124 -3.54 7.94 18.91
C ASN A 124 -2.16 7.41 19.36
N HIS A 125 -2.10 6.36 20.18
CA HIS A 125 -0.83 5.91 20.80
C HIS A 125 0.14 5.18 19.85
N SER A 126 -0.30 4.86 18.64
CA SER A 126 0.46 4.06 17.67
C SER A 126 0.82 4.83 16.38
N ARG A 127 0.84 6.17 16.45
CA ARG A 127 0.99 7.06 15.28
C ARG A 127 2.37 7.70 15.13
N ASN A 128 3.36 7.27 15.93
CA ASN A 128 4.75 7.71 15.81
C ASN A 128 5.59 6.59 15.21
N VAL A 129 6.14 6.81 14.02
CA VAL A 129 6.92 5.82 13.28
C VAL A 129 8.41 6.06 13.53
N ARG A 130 8.98 5.23 14.40
CA ARG A 130 10.40 5.25 14.75
C ARG A 130 11.17 4.40 13.73
N SER A 131 12.01 5.01 12.90
CA SER A 131 12.74 4.25 11.87
C SER A 131 14.14 3.78 12.27
N THR A 132 14.44 3.78 13.57
CA THR A 132 15.80 3.56 14.11
C THR A 132 16.45 2.23 13.77
N THR A 133 15.73 1.27 13.19
CA THR A 133 16.26 -0.06 12.82
C THR A 133 16.46 -0.27 11.32
N MET A 134 15.87 0.55 10.43
CA MET A 134 15.97 0.39 8.97
C MET A 134 15.84 1.75 8.22
N PRO A 135 16.81 2.67 8.37
CA PRO A 135 16.76 4.00 7.76
C PRO A 135 16.73 3.97 6.23
N ASP A 136 17.35 2.95 5.60
CA ASP A 136 17.35 2.78 4.15
C ASP A 136 15.97 2.39 3.59
N LEU A 137 15.08 1.87 4.45
CA LEU A 137 13.73 1.43 4.09
C LEU A 137 12.68 2.50 4.41
N ALA A 138 12.87 3.23 5.50
CA ALA A 138 11.88 4.14 6.06
C ALA A 138 12.56 5.30 6.78
N LEU A 139 12.12 6.52 6.54
CA LEU A 139 12.49 7.68 7.34
C LEU A 139 11.52 7.84 8.53
N PRO A 140 11.99 8.31 9.71
CA PRO A 140 11.12 8.52 10.86
C PRO A 140 10.05 9.56 10.55
N LYS A 141 8.83 9.36 11.05
CA LYS A 141 7.74 10.32 10.85
C LYS A 141 6.80 10.34 12.05
N ASP A 142 6.50 11.54 12.52
CA ASP A 142 5.42 11.76 13.47
C ASP A 142 4.13 12.04 12.72
N LEU A 143 3.26 11.04 12.59
CA LEU A 143 2.00 11.21 11.87
C LEU A 143 1.03 12.12 12.64
N GLN A 144 1.24 12.33 13.95
CA GLN A 144 0.40 13.22 14.76
C GLN A 144 0.70 14.70 14.52
N ALA A 145 1.76 15.02 13.75
CA ALA A 145 2.05 16.40 13.40
C ALA A 145 0.85 17.03 12.66
N ALA A 146 0.70 18.35 12.85
CA ALA A 146 -0.33 19.12 12.18
C ALA A 146 -0.25 18.88 10.66
N HIS A 147 -1.41 18.81 10.02
CA HIS A 147 -1.57 18.63 8.56
C HIS A 147 -1.17 17.26 7.98
N LEU A 148 -0.62 16.35 8.79
CA LEU A 148 -0.35 14.97 8.36
C LEU A 148 -1.55 14.09 8.65
N ASP A 149 -1.69 13.62 9.88
CA ASP A 149 -2.87 12.88 10.32
C ASP A 149 -2.97 12.90 11.86
N PRO A 150 -3.42 14.04 12.43
CA PRO A 150 -3.32 14.32 13.86
C PRO A 150 -4.16 13.40 14.74
N GLU A 151 -5.19 12.76 14.18
CA GLU A 151 -6.09 11.86 14.91
C GLU A 151 -6.36 10.60 14.10
N GLY A 152 -6.32 9.43 14.72
CA GLY A 152 -6.89 8.24 14.12
C GLY A 152 -6.61 6.96 14.87
N SER A 153 -6.89 5.83 14.25
CA SER A 153 -6.87 4.49 14.84
C SER A 153 -6.35 3.48 13.83
N TYR A 154 -6.24 2.23 14.24
CA TYR A 154 -6.11 1.10 13.34
C TYR A 154 -7.45 0.47 13.03
N GLY A 155 -7.62 0.08 11.77
CA GLY A 155 -8.62 -0.87 11.29
C GLY A 155 -8.04 -2.28 11.23
N LEU A 156 -8.63 -3.14 10.41
CA LEU A 156 -8.05 -4.45 10.10
C LEU A 156 -7.19 -4.30 8.83
N ALA A 157 -5.86 -4.35 8.98
CA ALA A 157 -4.87 -4.16 7.91
C ALA A 157 -4.77 -2.73 7.30
N CYS A 158 -5.34 -1.72 7.96
CA CYS A 158 -5.22 -0.33 7.56
C CYS A 158 -5.22 0.59 8.79
N ALA A 159 -4.87 1.86 8.59
CA ALA A 159 -5.17 2.93 9.52
C ALA A 159 -6.50 3.60 9.15
N VAL A 160 -7.12 4.25 10.12
CA VAL A 160 -8.44 4.90 10.00
C VAL A 160 -8.35 6.31 10.55
N GLN A 161 -8.68 7.29 9.72
CA GLN A 161 -8.59 8.70 10.08
C GLN A 161 -9.64 9.09 11.14
N GLY A 162 -9.23 9.82 12.16
CA GLY A 162 -10.07 10.20 13.31
C GLY A 162 -10.82 11.53 13.13
N ALA A 163 -10.30 12.40 12.27
CA ALA A 163 -10.83 13.73 11.96
C ALA A 163 -10.73 14.03 10.46
N ASP A 164 -11.39 15.09 10.01
CA ASP A 164 -11.18 15.61 8.66
C ASP A 164 -9.77 16.18 8.54
N ARG A 165 -9.07 15.83 7.47
CA ARG A 165 -7.71 16.30 7.24
C ARG A 165 -7.74 17.71 6.68
N VAL A 166 -6.91 18.57 7.26
CA VAL A 166 -6.61 19.91 6.75
C VAL A 166 -5.16 19.91 6.31
N LEU A 167 -4.91 20.09 5.01
CA LEU A 167 -3.57 20.13 4.44
C LEU A 167 -2.84 21.40 4.87
N GLU A 168 -1.52 21.44 4.65
CA GLU A 168 -0.69 22.61 5.02
C GLU A 168 -1.14 23.90 4.31
N SER A 169 -1.69 23.77 3.09
CA SER A 169 -2.31 24.87 2.35
C SER A 169 -3.59 25.41 2.98
N GLY A 170 -4.08 24.81 4.06
CA GLY A 170 -5.36 25.12 4.71
C GLY A 170 -6.58 24.53 3.99
N LYS A 171 -6.38 23.83 2.87
CA LYS A 171 -7.46 23.18 2.13
C LYS A 171 -7.81 21.81 2.73
N ARG A 172 -9.01 21.35 2.38
CA ARG A 172 -9.52 20.03 2.76
C ARG A 172 -8.71 18.92 2.09
N GLY A 173 -8.44 17.86 2.86
CA GLY A 173 -8.00 16.57 2.38
C GLY A 173 -9.01 15.47 2.71
N ARG A 174 -8.50 14.27 2.98
CA ARG A 174 -9.26 13.07 3.38
C ARG A 174 -10.28 13.34 4.47
N SER A 175 -11.46 12.74 4.33
CA SER A 175 -12.54 12.88 5.31
C SER A 175 -12.31 11.97 6.52
N LYS A 176 -12.93 12.30 7.65
CA LYS A 176 -12.97 11.47 8.85
C LYS A 176 -13.47 10.06 8.50
N GLY A 177 -12.82 9.03 9.06
CA GLY A 177 -13.15 7.63 8.82
C GLY A 177 -12.57 7.06 7.51
N THR A 178 -11.77 7.82 6.77
CA THR A 178 -10.99 7.30 5.64
C THR A 178 -10.05 6.20 6.10
N ALA A 179 -10.09 5.06 5.41
CA ALA A 179 -9.13 3.99 5.61
C ALA A 179 -7.92 4.22 4.70
N TYR A 180 -6.71 4.06 5.21
CA TYR A 180 -5.50 4.31 4.43
C TYR A 180 -4.33 3.47 4.92
N TRP A 181 -3.32 3.31 4.08
CA TRP A 181 -2.06 2.70 4.48
C TRP A 181 -0.95 3.10 3.50
N TYR A 182 0.26 2.61 3.78
CA TYR A 182 1.45 2.90 3.02
C TYR A 182 2.20 1.62 2.63
N GLY A 183 2.94 1.68 1.54
CA GLY A 183 3.93 0.67 1.16
C GLY A 183 5.34 1.25 1.17
N ALA A 184 6.32 0.43 1.55
CA ALA A 184 7.72 0.85 1.76
C ALA A 184 8.39 1.45 0.51
N ILE A 185 7.87 1.16 -0.69
CA ILE A 185 8.36 1.69 -1.97
C ILE A 185 7.66 3.01 -2.38
N ASN A 186 7.32 3.83 -1.38
CA ASN A 186 6.50 5.02 -1.53
C ASN A 186 5.21 4.72 -2.29
N LEU A 187 4.38 3.86 -1.68
CA LEU A 187 3.01 3.63 -2.12
C LEU A 187 2.07 4.23 -1.07
N ASP A 188 1.07 4.95 -1.53
CA ASP A 188 0.01 5.51 -0.69
C ASP A 188 -1.33 5.08 -1.25
N TYR A 189 -2.22 4.59 -0.39
CA TYR A 189 -3.61 4.41 -0.77
C TYR A 189 -4.54 4.92 0.30
N TRP A 190 -5.73 5.35 -0.13
CA TRP A 190 -6.83 5.62 0.76
C TRP A 190 -8.18 5.34 0.14
N ILE A 191 -9.14 5.02 1.00
CA ILE A 191 -10.52 4.69 0.70
C ILE A 191 -11.39 5.63 1.51
N ASP A 192 -11.79 6.73 0.89
CA ASP A 192 -12.68 7.71 1.50
C ASP A 192 -14.12 7.32 1.16
N GLY A 193 -14.81 6.79 2.18
CA GLY A 193 -16.18 6.34 2.04
C GLY A 193 -17.19 7.48 1.94
N GLU A 194 -16.89 8.64 2.51
CA GLU A 194 -17.74 9.83 2.44
C GLU A 194 -17.75 10.39 1.02
N LYS A 195 -16.57 10.52 0.42
CA LYS A 195 -16.43 10.98 -0.97
C LYS A 195 -16.65 9.88 -2.00
N GLY A 196 -16.69 8.62 -1.60
CA GLY A 196 -16.92 7.47 -2.48
C GLY A 196 -15.76 7.21 -3.44
N ILE A 197 -14.53 7.52 -3.03
CA ILE A 197 -13.33 7.39 -3.86
C ILE A 197 -12.33 6.40 -3.28
N VAL A 198 -11.54 5.82 -4.18
CA VAL A 198 -10.29 5.14 -3.88
C VAL A 198 -9.19 5.88 -4.62
N VAL A 199 -8.10 6.15 -3.92
CA VAL A 199 -6.90 6.71 -4.54
C VAL A 199 -5.73 5.79 -4.21
N LEU A 200 -4.90 5.56 -5.21
CA LEU A 200 -3.67 4.77 -5.12
C LEU A 200 -2.57 5.51 -5.89
N LEU A 201 -1.47 5.78 -5.20
CA LEU A 201 -0.26 6.38 -5.75
C LEU A 201 0.90 5.41 -5.53
N GLN A 202 1.75 5.23 -6.54
CA GLN A 202 2.85 4.28 -6.48
C GLN A 202 4.14 4.89 -7.06
N GLY A 203 5.14 5.09 -6.21
CA GLY A 203 6.43 5.67 -6.57
C GLY A 203 7.46 4.65 -7.08
N ASN A 204 7.44 3.41 -6.57
CA ASN A 204 8.48 2.40 -6.82
C ASN A 204 9.90 2.87 -6.47
N PHE A 205 10.03 3.67 -5.41
CA PHE A 205 11.32 4.13 -4.92
C PHE A 205 11.36 4.18 -3.39
N MET A 206 12.56 4.08 -2.84
CA MET A 206 12.84 4.11 -1.40
C MET A 206 13.79 5.27 -1.08
N PRO A 207 13.85 5.73 0.18
CA PRO A 207 13.12 5.24 1.36
C PRO A 207 11.66 5.71 1.43
N TRP A 208 10.81 4.99 2.16
CA TRP A 208 9.47 5.46 2.51
C TRP A 208 9.53 6.72 3.40
N ASN A 209 8.57 7.63 3.23
CA ASN A 209 8.53 8.98 3.81
C ASN A 209 9.60 9.95 3.29
N ASP A 210 10.11 9.74 2.07
CA ASP A 210 10.87 10.77 1.36
C ASP A 210 10.02 12.06 1.26
N GLU A 211 10.64 13.22 1.52
CA GLU A 211 9.92 14.49 1.63
C GLU A 211 9.27 14.89 0.30
N ASP A 212 9.95 14.67 -0.84
CA ASP A 212 9.42 14.96 -2.17
C ASP A 212 8.18 14.10 -2.47
N TRP A 213 8.17 12.84 -2.00
CA TRP A 213 7.01 11.97 -2.11
C TRP A 213 5.82 12.52 -1.31
N VAL A 214 6.06 12.87 -0.04
CA VAL A 214 5.01 13.36 0.86
C VAL A 214 4.40 14.65 0.33
N GLU A 215 5.22 15.58 -0.18
CA GLU A 215 4.75 16.82 -0.80
C GLU A 215 3.90 16.52 -2.06
N MET A 216 4.38 15.63 -2.93
CA MET A 216 3.64 15.23 -4.14
C MET A 216 2.28 14.61 -3.79
N VAL A 217 2.24 13.67 -2.83
CA VAL A 217 0.99 13.05 -2.37
C VAL A 217 0.02 14.11 -1.82
N SER A 218 0.51 15.05 -1.01
CA SER A 218 -0.31 16.15 -0.47
C SER A 218 -0.88 17.04 -1.59
N GLY A 219 -0.08 17.36 -2.61
CA GLY A 219 -0.52 18.14 -3.77
C GLY A 219 -1.54 17.41 -4.65
N VAL A 220 -1.42 16.09 -4.80
CA VAL A 220 -2.42 15.26 -5.50
C VAL A 220 -3.71 15.18 -4.69
N GLU A 221 -3.62 14.95 -3.38
CA GLU A 221 -4.77 14.93 -2.47
C GLU A 221 -5.56 16.23 -2.58
N GLU A 222 -4.89 17.39 -2.45
CA GLU A 222 -5.53 18.69 -2.58
C GLU A 222 -6.35 18.83 -3.87
N ARG A 223 -5.75 18.46 -5.01
CA ARG A 223 -6.38 18.59 -6.33
C ARG A 223 -7.59 17.66 -6.49
N ILE A 224 -7.50 16.44 -5.96
CA ILE A 224 -8.58 15.46 -6.01
C ILE A 224 -9.77 15.97 -5.18
N TYR A 225 -9.53 16.37 -3.93
CA TYR A 225 -10.62 16.82 -3.06
C TYR A 225 -11.24 18.13 -3.53
N ALA A 226 -10.45 19.06 -4.06
CA ALA A 226 -10.97 20.28 -4.66
C ALA A 226 -11.84 20.03 -5.91
N ALA A 227 -11.66 18.90 -6.61
CA ALA A 227 -12.48 18.54 -7.77
C ALA A 227 -13.76 17.75 -7.41
N LEU A 228 -13.89 17.32 -6.14
CA LEU A 228 -15.03 16.56 -5.62
C LEU A 228 -15.98 17.40 -4.75
N ASP A 229 -15.68 18.68 -4.60
CA ASP A 229 -16.53 19.72 -3.99
C ASP A 229 -17.25 20.51 -5.10
#